data_AF-Q17YC0-F1
#
_entry.id   AF-Q17YC0-F1
#
_cell.length_a   1.000
_cell.length_b   1.000
_cell.length_c   1.000
_cell.angle_alpha   90.00
_cell.angle_beta   90.00
_cell.angle_gamma   90.00
#
_symmetry.space_group_name_H-M   'P 1'
#
loop_
_entity.id
_entity.type
_entity.pdbx_description
1 polymer ?
#
loop_
_entity_poly.entity_id
_entity_poly.type
_entity_poly.pdbx_seq_one_letter_code
_entity_poly.pdbx_strand_id
1 'polypeptide(L)'
;MQEVGILENLQKSLALKEGMLSYEMLGKSLSYNPYLPRVISKTKNYVFVTPSEVLEKLLQENTHTDCVIINFKGLYELGVPSVFDLEVLGLLRRHASSMIVQQDFFISHYQLLESLVQGTDGVILDEGLLKEDLKGMIDFACRLGLSVFVETDKPNHAYLKGLGVLGVLEKISHSQNQKKIVFLD
;
A
#
# COMPACT_ATOMS: atom_id res chain seq x y z
N MET A 1 -4.44 0.50 24.24
CA MET A 1 -5.87 0.83 24.04
C MET A 1 -6.13 1.37 22.63
N GLN A 2 -5.32 2.29 22.10
CA GLN A 2 -5.47 2.79 20.72
C GLN A 2 -5.27 1.71 19.64
N GLU A 3 -4.27 0.83 19.77
CA GLU A 3 -4.00 -0.23 18.77
C GLU A 3 -5.17 -1.23 18.59
N VAL A 4 -5.89 -1.54 19.68
CA VAL A 4 -7.05 -2.45 19.63
C VAL A 4 -8.17 -1.82 18.81
N GLY A 5 -8.45 -0.53 19.01
CA GLY A 5 -9.47 0.19 18.24
C GLY A 5 -9.15 0.29 16.75
N ILE A 6 -7.87 0.47 16.39
CA ILE A 6 -7.41 0.49 15.00
C ILE A 6 -7.69 -0.86 14.31
N LEU A 7 -7.32 -1.96 14.97
CA LEU A 7 -7.53 -3.30 14.40
C LEU A 7 -9.02 -3.64 14.26
N GLU A 8 -9.85 -3.26 15.24
CA GLU A 8 -11.30 -3.41 15.15
C GLU A 8 -11.89 -2.61 13.97
N ASN A 9 -11.44 -1.37 13.78
CA ASN A 9 -11.87 -0.54 12.64
C ASN A 9 -11.47 -1.17 11.30
N LEU A 10 -10.25 -1.71 11.22
CA LEU A 10 -9.77 -2.44 10.06
C LEU A 10 -10.63 -3.65 9.74
N GLN A 11 -10.91 -4.50 10.73
CA GLN A 11 -11.75 -5.68 10.55
C GLN A 11 -13.18 -5.33 10.11
N LYS A 12 -13.77 -4.27 10.68
CA LYS A 12 -15.08 -3.76 10.25
C LYS A 12 -15.05 -3.26 8.80
N SER A 13 -14.00 -2.54 8.42
CA SER A 13 -13.83 -2.06 7.04
C SER A 13 -13.72 -3.21 6.05
N LEU A 14 -12.94 -4.25 6.38
CA LEU A 14 -12.82 -5.45 5.55
C LEU A 14 -14.16 -6.17 5.38
N ALA A 15 -14.91 -6.37 6.46
CA ALA A 15 -16.22 -7.00 6.39
C ALA A 15 -17.20 -6.23 5.48
N LEU A 16 -17.17 -4.89 5.52
CA LEU A 16 -17.98 -4.05 4.64
C LEU A 16 -17.57 -4.20 3.17
N LYS A 17 -16.27 -4.16 2.89
CA LYS A 17 -15.71 -4.28 1.54
C LYS A 17 -15.99 -5.65 0.92
N GLU A 18 -15.70 -6.73 1.64
CA GLU A 18 -15.97 -8.11 1.20
C GLU A 18 -17.46 -8.37 0.99
N GLY A 19 -18.32 -7.71 1.77
CA GLY A 19 -19.78 -7.76 1.60
C GLY A 19 -20.27 -7.07 0.32
N MET A 20 -19.57 -6.04 -0.15
CA MET A 20 -19.88 -5.35 -1.42
C MET A 20 -19.28 -6.05 -2.63
N LEU A 21 -18.02 -6.50 -2.52
CA LEU A 21 -17.30 -7.16 -3.59
C LEU A 21 -16.51 -8.34 -3.02
N SER A 22 -16.93 -9.55 -3.35
CA SER A 22 -16.26 -10.75 -2.82
C SER A 22 -14.87 -10.93 -3.41
N TYR A 23 -14.02 -11.69 -2.70
CA TYR A 23 -12.67 -12.04 -3.16
C TYR A 23 -12.64 -12.64 -4.57
N GLU A 24 -13.59 -13.54 -4.89
CA GLU A 24 -13.69 -14.16 -6.21
C GLU A 24 -14.05 -13.15 -7.30
N MET A 25 -14.99 -12.24 -7.02
CA MET A 25 -15.39 -11.19 -7.96
C MET A 25 -14.24 -10.20 -8.18
N LEU A 26 -13.52 -9.86 -7.12
CA LEU A 26 -12.34 -9.00 -7.21
C LEU A 26 -11.25 -9.64 -8.09
N GLY A 27 -11.02 -10.94 -7.97
CA GLY A 27 -10.11 -11.69 -8.83
C GLY A 27 -10.53 -11.69 -10.30
N LYS A 28 -11.84 -11.84 -10.57
CA LYS A 28 -12.40 -11.74 -11.92
C LYS A 28 -12.24 -10.34 -12.51
N SER A 29 -12.33 -9.30 -11.69
CA SER A 29 -12.16 -7.91 -12.14
C SER A 29 -10.75 -7.60 -12.64
N LEU A 30 -9.73 -8.35 -12.24
CA LEU A 30 -8.35 -8.13 -12.69
C LEU A 30 -8.18 -8.26 -14.20
N SER A 31 -8.92 -9.14 -14.88
CA SER A 31 -8.82 -9.28 -16.34
C SER A 31 -9.30 -8.04 -17.10
N TYR A 32 -10.05 -7.17 -16.43
CA TYR A 32 -10.58 -5.92 -16.96
C TYR A 32 -9.83 -4.70 -16.45
N ASN A 33 -8.67 -4.87 -15.79
CA ASN A 33 -7.91 -3.75 -15.28
C ASN A 33 -7.48 -2.84 -16.45
N PRO A 34 -7.97 -1.60 -16.53
CA PRO A 34 -7.71 -0.73 -17.68
C PRO A 34 -6.28 -0.21 -17.71
N TYR A 35 -5.50 -0.46 -16.66
CA TYR A 35 -4.19 0.12 -16.48
C TYR A 35 -3.08 -0.87 -16.85
N LEU A 36 -2.17 -0.41 -17.70
CA LEU A 36 -0.93 -1.13 -17.96
C LEU A 36 -0.05 -1.12 -16.70
N PRO A 37 0.60 -2.24 -16.34
CA PRO A 37 1.60 -2.24 -15.28
C PRO A 37 2.72 -1.23 -15.57
N ARG A 38 3.16 -0.46 -14.55
CA ARG A 38 4.27 0.48 -14.70
C ARG A 38 5.58 -0.20 -14.33
N VAL A 39 6.66 0.19 -15.01
CA VAL A 39 8.00 -0.33 -14.72
C VAL A 39 8.48 0.25 -13.40
N ILE A 40 8.93 -0.65 -12.54
CA ILE A 40 9.38 -0.35 -11.20
C ILE A 40 10.85 0.08 -11.29
N SER A 41 11.10 1.36 -11.07
CA SER A 41 12.46 1.89 -10.99
C SER A 41 12.83 2.09 -9.52
N LYS A 42 14.09 1.81 -9.15
CA LYS A 42 14.71 2.25 -7.89
C LYS A 42 14.86 3.79 -7.92
N THR A 43 13.74 4.51 -7.94
CA THR A 43 13.73 5.96 -7.99
C THR A 43 14.03 6.54 -6.60
N LYS A 44 14.77 7.64 -6.60
CA LYS A 44 15.03 8.45 -5.41
C LYS A 44 14.04 9.61 -5.25
N ASN A 45 13.18 9.83 -6.25
CA ASN A 45 12.19 10.91 -6.29
C ASN A 45 10.81 10.34 -5.90
N TYR A 46 10.57 10.22 -4.60
CA TYR A 46 9.30 9.76 -4.05
C TYR A 46 8.71 10.77 -3.07
N VAL A 47 7.39 10.76 -2.92
CA VAL A 47 6.66 11.61 -1.97
C VAL A 47 5.70 10.77 -1.12
N PHE A 48 5.62 11.09 0.17
CA PHE A 48 4.61 10.54 1.08
C PHE A 48 3.45 11.52 1.21
N VAL A 49 2.24 11.02 1.00
CA VAL A 49 1.00 11.80 1.11
C VAL A 49 -0.08 11.00 1.83
N THR A 50 -1.03 11.68 2.43
CA THR A 50 -2.29 11.05 2.88
C THR A 50 -3.34 11.14 1.78
N PRO A 51 -4.44 10.36 1.85
CA PRO A 51 -5.52 10.42 0.87
C PRO A 51 -6.08 11.83 0.64
N SER A 52 -6.20 12.64 1.71
CA SER A 52 -6.68 14.02 1.63
C SER A 52 -5.70 14.96 0.93
N GLU A 53 -4.39 14.69 1.02
CA GLU A 53 -3.35 15.53 0.42
C GLU A 53 -3.13 15.24 -1.07
N VAL A 54 -3.61 14.10 -1.60
CA VAL A 54 -3.38 13.71 -3.00
C VAL A 54 -3.91 14.77 -3.97
N LEU A 55 -5.13 15.27 -3.75
CA LEU A 55 -5.75 16.25 -4.64
C LEU A 55 -5.00 17.58 -4.63
N GLU A 56 -4.62 18.07 -3.44
CA GLU A 56 -3.95 19.35 -3.27
C GLU A 56 -2.50 19.30 -3.79
N LYS A 57 -1.70 18.31 -3.37
CA LYS A 57 -0.25 18.28 -3.66
C LYS A 57 0.11 17.74 -5.04
N LEU A 58 -0.69 16.84 -5.60
CA LEU A 58 -0.30 16.10 -6.80
C LEU A 58 -1.10 16.55 -8.02
N LEU A 59 -2.41 16.71 -7.87
CA LEU A 59 -3.28 17.08 -8.99
C LEU A 59 -3.27 18.60 -9.26
N GLN A 60 -3.04 19.45 -8.26
CA GLN A 60 -3.02 20.90 -8.44
C GLN A 60 -1.61 21.48 -8.63
N GLU A 61 -0.61 21.01 -7.87
CA GLU A 61 0.73 21.61 -7.88
C GLU A 61 1.66 21.12 -9.02
N ASN A 62 1.21 20.23 -9.91
CA ASN A 62 2.01 19.66 -11.03
C ASN A 62 3.41 19.19 -10.59
N THR A 63 3.50 18.49 -9.46
CA THR A 63 4.76 17.96 -8.96
C THR A 63 5.18 16.73 -9.79
N HIS A 64 6.28 16.84 -10.53
CA HIS A 64 6.82 15.73 -11.30
C HIS A 64 7.54 14.74 -10.38
N THR A 65 6.77 13.86 -9.74
CA THR A 65 7.27 12.81 -8.85
C THR A 65 7.27 11.46 -9.56
N ASP A 66 8.31 10.66 -9.36
CA ASP A 66 8.40 9.35 -10.00
C ASP A 66 7.60 8.29 -9.24
N CYS A 67 7.45 8.46 -7.93
CA CYS A 67 6.73 7.56 -7.04
C CYS A 67 5.92 8.33 -5.99
N VAL A 68 4.67 7.93 -5.81
CA VAL A 68 3.75 8.47 -4.81
C VAL A 68 3.38 7.35 -3.85
N ILE A 69 3.64 7.58 -2.56
CA ILE A 69 3.30 6.66 -1.49
C ILE A 69 2.14 7.26 -0.72
N ILE A 70 1.00 6.57 -0.75
CA ILE A 70 -0.22 7.03 -0.08
C ILE A 70 -0.40 6.25 1.21
N ASN A 71 -0.42 6.96 2.34
CA ASN A 71 -0.56 6.38 3.67
C ASN A 71 -2.01 6.43 4.17
N PHE A 72 -2.66 5.27 4.19
CA PHE A 72 -4.04 5.09 4.66
C PHE A 72 -4.13 4.75 6.15
N LYS A 73 -3.01 4.48 6.85
CA LYS A 73 -3.01 4.04 8.25
C LYS A 73 -3.75 5.02 9.17
N GLY A 74 -3.65 6.33 8.91
CA GLY A 74 -4.33 7.37 9.69
C GLY A 74 -5.87 7.32 9.62
N LEU A 75 -6.47 6.71 8.60
CA LEU A 75 -7.94 6.62 8.51
C LEU A 75 -8.53 5.77 9.63
N TYR A 76 -7.84 4.70 10.03
CA TYR A 76 -8.30 3.79 11.08
C TYR A 76 -8.20 4.39 12.48
N GLU A 77 -7.38 5.44 12.66
CA GLU A 77 -7.32 6.23 13.88
C GLU A 77 -8.57 7.12 14.04
N LEU A 78 -9.17 7.56 12.92
CA LEU A 78 -10.38 8.39 12.89
C LEU A 78 -11.67 7.57 13.00
N GLY A 79 -11.67 6.33 12.50
CA GLY A 79 -12.85 5.46 12.52
C GLY A 79 -12.75 4.30 11.54
N VAL A 80 -13.89 3.74 11.15
CA VAL A 80 -13.98 2.75 10.07
C VAL A 80 -13.91 3.50 8.73
N PRO A 81 -12.88 3.29 7.89
CA PRO A 81 -12.80 3.93 6.59
C PRO A 81 -13.99 3.56 5.70
N SER A 82 -14.40 4.52 4.87
CA SER A 82 -15.38 4.32 3.82
C SER A 82 -14.85 3.36 2.75
N VAL A 83 -15.75 2.62 2.11
CA VAL A 83 -15.40 1.74 0.98
C VAL A 83 -14.81 2.55 -0.19
N PHE A 84 -15.15 3.84 -0.28
CA PHE A 84 -14.69 4.74 -1.34
C PHE A 84 -13.34 5.40 -1.05
N ASP A 85 -12.77 5.25 0.16
CA ASP A 85 -11.53 5.95 0.52
C ASP A 85 -10.33 5.52 -0.36
N LEU A 86 -10.37 4.29 -0.90
CA LEU A 86 -9.34 3.78 -1.83
C LEU A 86 -9.49 4.30 -3.27
N GLU A 87 -10.60 4.93 -3.65
CA GLU A 87 -10.82 5.42 -5.03
C GLU A 87 -9.78 6.46 -5.45
N VAL A 88 -9.16 7.14 -4.48
CA VAL A 88 -8.05 8.07 -4.72
C VAL A 88 -6.90 7.41 -5.49
N LEU A 89 -6.67 6.10 -5.29
CA LEU A 89 -5.67 5.33 -6.02
C LEU A 89 -6.03 5.24 -7.50
N GLY A 90 -7.28 4.90 -7.80
CA GLY A 90 -7.80 4.84 -9.16
C GLY A 90 -7.81 6.22 -9.85
N LEU A 91 -8.11 7.29 -9.11
CA LEU A 91 -8.02 8.66 -9.60
C LEU A 91 -6.57 9.01 -9.95
N LEU A 92 -5.64 8.80 -9.03
CA LEU A 92 -4.23 9.07 -9.25
C LEU A 92 -3.69 8.26 -10.43
N ARG A 93 -4.12 7.00 -10.56
CA ARG A 93 -3.72 6.12 -11.67
C ARG A 93 -4.10 6.68 -13.04
N ARG A 94 -5.26 7.34 -13.14
CA ARG A 94 -5.75 7.95 -14.39
C ARG A 94 -5.04 9.25 -14.75
N HIS A 95 -4.55 9.99 -13.75
CA HIS A 95 -4.08 11.37 -13.95
C HIS A 95 -2.58 11.56 -13.77
N ALA A 96 -1.87 10.65 -13.09
CA ALA A 96 -0.42 10.71 -12.90
C ALA A 96 0.28 9.51 -13.55
N SER A 97 1.46 9.73 -14.11
CA SER A 97 2.35 8.67 -14.62
C SER A 97 3.25 8.05 -13.54
N SER A 98 3.28 8.64 -12.34
CA SER A 98 4.07 8.21 -11.19
C SER A 98 3.73 6.79 -10.74
N MET A 99 4.71 6.02 -10.29
CA MET A 99 4.47 4.75 -9.59
C MET A 99 3.61 5.00 -8.34
N ILE A 100 2.62 4.15 -8.09
CA ILE A 100 1.72 4.29 -6.93
C ILE A 100 2.00 3.16 -5.94
N VAL A 101 2.36 3.52 -4.70
CA VAL A 101 2.58 2.58 -3.62
C VAL A 101 1.56 2.83 -2.50
N GLN A 102 0.81 1.80 -2.14
CA GLN A 102 -0.13 1.87 -1.03
C GLN A 102 0.54 1.46 0.28
N GLN A 103 0.46 2.34 1.27
CA GLN A 103 0.81 2.03 2.66
C GLN A 103 -0.46 1.91 3.48
N ASP A 104 -0.71 0.72 4.01
CA ASP A 104 -1.94 0.39 4.75
C ASP A 104 -1.63 -0.68 5.81
N PHE A 105 -2.61 -1.03 6.64
CA PHE A 105 -2.55 -2.20 7.51
C PHE A 105 -3.03 -3.43 6.75
N PHE A 106 -2.10 -4.11 6.06
CA PHE A 106 -2.38 -5.36 5.36
C PHE A 106 -2.39 -6.54 6.32
N ILE A 107 -3.52 -7.25 6.40
CA ILE A 107 -3.72 -8.48 7.17
C ILE A 107 -4.36 -9.61 6.36
N SER A 108 -4.76 -9.36 5.10
CA SER A 108 -5.37 -10.38 4.25
C SER A 108 -5.00 -10.24 2.77
N HIS A 109 -5.04 -11.35 2.04
CA HIS A 109 -4.87 -11.37 0.57
C HIS A 109 -5.94 -10.56 -0.17
N TYR A 110 -7.14 -10.41 0.41
CA TYR A 110 -8.20 -9.58 -0.17
C TYR A 110 -7.72 -8.15 -0.40
N GLN A 111 -7.03 -7.58 0.60
CA GLN A 111 -6.52 -6.20 0.51
C GLN A 111 -5.48 -6.05 -0.60
N LEU A 112 -4.57 -7.03 -0.76
CA LEU A 112 -3.56 -6.99 -1.82
C LEU A 112 -4.20 -7.04 -3.21
N LEU A 113 -5.25 -7.85 -3.35
CA LEU A 113 -6.02 -7.94 -4.57
C LEU A 113 -6.80 -6.64 -4.84
N GLU A 114 -7.34 -6.01 -3.80
CA GLU A 114 -8.06 -4.73 -3.85
C GLU A 114 -7.13 -3.61 -4.29
N SER A 115 -5.94 -3.53 -3.70
CA SER A 115 -4.89 -2.59 -4.10
C SER A 115 -4.55 -2.71 -5.58
N LEU A 116 -4.43 -3.94 -6.10
CA LEU A 116 -4.11 -4.15 -7.52
C LEU A 116 -5.25 -3.69 -8.43
N VAL A 117 -6.51 -4.02 -8.09
CA VAL A 117 -7.69 -3.58 -8.85
C VAL A 117 -7.80 -2.05 -8.87
N GLN A 118 -7.43 -1.38 -7.78
CA GLN A 118 -7.40 0.09 -7.70
C GLN A 118 -6.22 0.72 -8.46
N GLY A 119 -5.31 -0.08 -9.04
CA GLY A 119 -4.26 0.39 -9.94
C GLY A 119 -2.94 0.74 -9.26
N THR A 120 -2.68 0.19 -8.08
CA THR A 120 -1.37 0.33 -7.41
C THR A 120 -0.29 -0.50 -8.10
N ASP A 121 0.96 -0.02 -8.04
CA ASP A 121 2.15 -0.72 -8.54
C ASP A 121 2.94 -1.41 -7.41
N GLY A 122 2.63 -1.08 -6.15
CA GLY A 122 3.30 -1.66 -5.00
C GLY A 122 2.57 -1.43 -3.68
N VAL A 123 3.03 -2.16 -2.66
CA VAL A 123 2.48 -2.14 -1.30
C VAL A 123 3.59 -2.09 -0.26
N ILE A 124 3.32 -1.46 0.87
CA ILE A 124 4.17 -1.50 2.06
C ILE A 124 3.52 -2.44 3.09
N LEU A 125 4.20 -3.57 3.35
CA LEU A 125 3.80 -4.54 4.37
C LEU A 125 4.47 -4.24 5.71
N ASP A 126 3.75 -4.43 6.80
CA ASP A 126 4.28 -4.21 8.15
C ASP A 126 4.74 -5.53 8.77
N GLU A 127 6.05 -5.68 9.00
CA GLU A 127 6.60 -6.92 9.56
C GLU A 127 6.08 -7.21 10.97
N GLY A 128 5.92 -6.18 11.80
CA GLY A 128 5.45 -6.34 13.18
C GLY A 128 3.99 -6.76 13.26
N LEU A 129 3.18 -6.32 12.29
CA LEU A 129 1.78 -6.70 12.17
C LEU A 129 1.62 -8.14 11.65
N LEU A 130 2.34 -8.48 10.57
CA LEU A 130 2.17 -9.76 9.87
C LEU A 130 2.92 -10.93 10.52
N LYS A 131 4.05 -10.68 11.19
CA LYS A 131 4.84 -11.69 11.90
C LYS A 131 5.10 -12.94 11.02
N GLU A 132 4.60 -14.10 11.40
CA GLU A 132 4.71 -15.35 10.67
C GLU A 132 4.08 -15.32 9.26
N ASP A 133 3.03 -14.52 9.04
CA ASP A 133 2.32 -14.44 7.77
C ASP A 133 3.02 -13.53 6.74
N LEU A 134 4.07 -12.80 7.15
CA LEU A 134 4.78 -11.86 6.29
C LEU A 134 5.25 -12.51 4.99
N LYS A 135 5.87 -13.69 5.08
CA LYS A 135 6.35 -14.42 3.89
C LYS A 135 5.21 -14.76 2.94
N GLY A 136 4.07 -15.22 3.47
CA GLY A 136 2.90 -15.57 2.65
C GLY A 136 2.34 -14.36 1.91
N MET A 137 2.26 -13.21 2.59
CA MET A 137 1.80 -11.95 2.01
C MET A 137 2.77 -11.41 0.94
N ILE A 138 4.09 -11.49 1.18
CA ILE A 138 5.11 -11.14 0.17
C ILE A 138 4.96 -12.06 -1.04
N ASP A 139 4.93 -13.38 -0.85
CA ASP A 139 4.81 -14.36 -1.93
C ASP A 139 3.53 -14.15 -2.75
N PHE A 140 2.41 -13.77 -2.12
CA PHE A 140 1.17 -13.45 -2.82
C PHE A 140 1.26 -12.13 -3.60
N ALA A 141 1.75 -11.05 -2.99
CA ALA A 141 1.91 -9.76 -3.66
C ALA A 141 2.86 -9.85 -4.87
N CYS A 142 3.98 -10.59 -4.75
CA CYS A 142 4.90 -10.82 -5.86
C CYS A 142 4.24 -11.59 -7.01
N ARG A 143 3.40 -12.61 -6.72
CA ARG A 143 2.64 -13.34 -7.75
C ARG A 143 1.62 -12.46 -8.48
N LEU A 144 1.10 -11.44 -7.80
CA LEU A 144 0.24 -10.41 -8.39
C LEU A 144 1.01 -9.37 -9.21
N GLY A 145 2.34 -9.38 -9.18
CA GLY A 145 3.19 -8.40 -9.85
C GLY A 145 3.32 -7.07 -9.10
N LEU A 146 2.91 -7.01 -7.84
CA LEU A 146 3.10 -5.83 -6.98
C LEU A 146 4.55 -5.73 -6.51
N SER A 147 5.07 -4.51 -6.48
CA SER A 147 6.33 -4.20 -5.79
C SER A 147 6.11 -4.29 -4.29
N VAL A 148 6.92 -5.08 -3.61
CA VAL A 148 6.79 -5.24 -2.16
C VAL A 148 7.86 -4.44 -1.46
N PHE A 149 7.42 -3.57 -0.57
CA PHE A 149 8.26 -2.89 0.41
C PHE A 149 7.89 -3.39 1.80
N VAL A 150 8.83 -3.38 2.74
CA VAL A 150 8.58 -3.83 4.11
C VAL A 150 8.96 -2.75 5.11
N GLU A 151 8.01 -2.41 5.96
CA GLU A 151 8.23 -1.58 7.13
C GLU A 151 8.67 -2.46 8.30
N THR A 152 9.86 -2.19 8.85
CA THR A 152 10.48 -2.98 9.92
C THR A 152 11.23 -2.11 10.93
N ASP A 153 11.35 -2.61 12.15
CA ASP A 153 12.20 -2.09 13.23
C ASP A 153 13.53 -2.87 13.34
N LYS A 154 13.67 -4.00 12.63
CA LYS A 154 14.84 -4.87 12.72
C LYS A 154 15.98 -4.33 11.85
N PRO A 155 17.23 -4.32 12.35
CA PRO A 155 18.38 -3.78 11.60
C PRO A 155 18.90 -4.70 10.47
N ASN A 156 18.53 -5.99 10.46
CA ASN A 156 18.98 -6.94 9.45
C ASN A 156 17.87 -7.24 8.44
N HIS A 157 18.12 -6.91 7.17
CA HIS A 157 17.14 -7.03 6.08
C HIS A 157 17.50 -8.11 5.04
N ALA A 158 18.58 -8.87 5.26
CA ALA A 158 19.10 -9.81 4.25
C ALA A 158 18.09 -10.90 3.85
N TYR A 159 17.26 -11.34 4.81
CA TYR A 159 16.24 -12.34 4.55
C TYR A 159 15.10 -11.79 3.66
N LEU A 160 14.77 -10.50 3.76
CA LEU A 160 13.73 -9.84 2.95
C LEU A 160 14.12 -9.78 1.47
N LYS A 161 15.41 -9.56 1.19
CA LYS A 161 15.93 -9.61 -0.18
C LYS A 161 15.65 -10.97 -0.83
N GLY A 162 15.88 -12.06 -0.10
CA GLY A 162 15.62 -13.42 -0.58
C GLY A 162 14.14 -13.71 -0.88
N LEU A 163 13.22 -12.90 -0.34
CA LEU A 163 11.77 -13.02 -0.56
C LEU A 163 11.27 -12.13 -1.72
N GLY A 164 12.14 -11.38 -2.40
CA GLY A 164 11.74 -10.49 -3.50
C GLY A 164 11.28 -9.10 -3.05
N VAL A 165 11.56 -8.71 -1.81
CA VAL A 165 11.30 -7.35 -1.31
C VAL A 165 12.25 -6.36 -1.99
N LEU A 166 11.69 -5.26 -2.50
CA LEU A 166 12.42 -4.24 -3.25
C LEU A 166 13.13 -3.23 -2.35
N GLY A 167 12.55 -2.93 -1.20
CA GLY A 167 13.09 -1.95 -0.26
C GLY A 167 12.45 -2.03 1.11
N VAL A 168 13.12 -1.46 2.09
CA VAL A 168 12.64 -1.40 3.47
C VAL A 168 12.45 0.04 3.94
N LEU A 169 11.52 0.23 4.86
CA LEU A 169 11.27 1.50 5.54
C LEU A 169 11.47 1.28 7.04
N GLU A 170 12.32 2.10 7.65
CA GLU A 170 12.49 2.07 9.10
C GLU A 170 11.26 2.66 9.80
N LYS A 171 10.76 1.97 10.83
CA LYS A 171 9.72 2.51 11.72
C LYS A 171 10.29 3.66 12.56
N ILE A 172 10.18 4.89 12.08
CA ILE A 172 10.53 6.09 12.87
C ILE A 172 9.34 6.51 13.74
N SER A 173 9.54 6.53 15.06
CA SER A 173 8.49 6.78 16.07
C SER A 173 7.85 8.18 16.05
N HIS A 174 8.32 9.12 15.22
CA HIS A 174 7.94 10.54 15.34
C HIS A 174 7.40 11.23 14.08
N SER A 175 7.32 10.55 12.92
CA SER A 175 6.61 11.11 11.76
C SER A 175 6.20 10.02 10.78
N GLN A 176 4.89 9.82 10.62
CA GLN A 176 4.37 8.85 9.65
C GLN A 176 4.71 9.23 8.19
N ASN A 177 5.05 10.49 7.92
CA ASN A 177 5.25 11.03 6.56
C ASN A 177 6.70 11.37 6.19
N GLN A 178 7.68 11.11 7.06
CA GLN A 178 9.11 11.33 6.78
C GLN A 178 9.91 10.02 6.86
N LYS A 179 9.52 9.02 6.07
CA LYS A 179 10.24 7.75 6.01
C LYS A 179 11.22 7.75 4.85
N LYS A 180 12.38 7.14 5.07
CA LYS A 180 13.36 6.92 4.01
C LYS A 180 13.26 5.47 3.55
N ILE A 181 13.27 5.28 2.23
CA ILE A 181 13.34 3.93 1.64
C ILE A 181 14.80 3.54 1.50
N VAL A 182 15.15 2.38 2.04
CA VAL A 182 16.42 1.71 1.79
C VAL A 182 16.15 0.61 0.79
N PHE A 183 16.51 0.84 -0.47
CA PHE A 183 16.38 -0.17 -1.52
C PHE A 183 17.33 -1.34 -1.27
N LEU A 184 16.84 -2.55 -1.47
CA LEU A 184 17.65 -3.76 -1.40
C LEU A 184 18.27 -4.00 -2.79
N ASP A 185 19.59 -3.98 -2.87
CA ASP A 185 20.39 -4.45 -4.02
C ASP A 185 20.55 -5.95 -3.95
#